data_AF-A0A9P8AWD8-F1
#
_entry.id   AF-A0A9P8AWD8-F1
#
_cell.length_a   1.000
_cell.length_b   1.000
_cell.length_c   1.000
_cell.angle_alpha   90.00
_cell.angle_beta   90.00
_cell.angle_gamma   90.00
#
_symmetry.space_group_name_H-M   'P 1'
#
loop_
_entity.id
_entity.type
_entity.pdbx_description
1 polymer ?
#
loop_
_entity_poly.entity_id
_entity_poly.type
_entity_poly.pdbx_seq_one_letter_code
_entity_poly.pdbx_strand_id
1 'polypeptide(L)'
;MASQSSQSSSQSEGSPASLPFPALAPITAAELQYPDSPSSQPRQASASRIIAHPYARLYAKKEEGKRRKIWNHALEKSIFSAYELSTLGAPHRRTIYMASLEAHIDRLHAQLLSLGFWPVGFDELEPFKGLNSKTAKSMVSGLQYDSSIAKLKLLELERANDALVRTLNRSDLPEPHSEEKVCCRKPDVVGPVSASV
;
A
#
# COMPACT_ATOMS: atom_id res chain seq x y z
N MET A 1 -15.07 -74.48 -14.45
CA MET A 1 -14.15 -73.90 -15.45
C MET A 1 -13.84 -72.49 -14.98
N ALA A 2 -12.83 -72.33 -14.12
CA ALA A 2 -11.40 -72.17 -14.44
C ALA A 2 -11.03 -70.67 -14.55
N SER A 3 -10.22 -70.28 -13.57
CA SER A 3 -9.48 -69.06 -13.28
C SER A 3 -8.91 -68.25 -14.45
N GLN A 4 -8.68 -66.95 -14.18
CA GLN A 4 -7.39 -66.21 -14.34
C GLN A 4 -7.65 -64.76 -13.89
N SER A 5 -7.18 -64.28 -12.73
CA SER A 5 -5.79 -63.94 -12.34
C SER A 5 -5.02 -63.18 -13.43
N SER A 6 -4.85 -61.88 -13.22
CA SER A 6 -3.74 -61.10 -13.78
C SER A 6 -3.28 -60.10 -12.73
N GLN A 7 -2.23 -60.51 -12.04
CA GLN A 7 -1.34 -59.64 -11.28
C GLN A 7 -0.40 -58.96 -12.27
N SER A 8 -0.15 -57.67 -12.08
CA SER A 8 0.97 -56.96 -12.68
C SER A 8 1.72 -56.22 -11.57
N SER A 9 2.79 -56.85 -11.11
CA SER A 9 3.90 -56.26 -10.36
C SER A 9 4.84 -55.52 -11.32
N SER A 10 5.48 -54.44 -10.83
CA SER A 10 6.90 -54.05 -11.04
C SER A 10 7.05 -52.55 -10.71
N GLN A 11 7.69 -52.22 -9.58
CA GLN A 11 9.09 -51.76 -9.49
C GLN A 11 9.26 -50.30 -9.99
N SER A 12 9.38 -49.32 -9.10
CA SER A 12 10.52 -48.95 -8.25
C SER A 12 11.55 -48.05 -8.94
N GLU A 13 11.92 -47.00 -8.19
CA GLU A 13 13.15 -46.22 -8.25
C GLU A 13 13.20 -44.99 -9.16
N GLY A 14 13.68 -43.89 -8.57
CA GLY A 14 14.00 -42.65 -9.25
C GLY A 14 13.46 -41.39 -8.56
N SER A 15 13.70 -41.21 -7.25
CA SER A 15 13.63 -39.87 -6.63
C SER A 15 14.89 -39.09 -7.01
N PRO A 16 14.82 -38.04 -7.83
CA PRO A 16 15.96 -37.15 -8.02
C PRO A 16 16.13 -36.27 -6.78
N ALA A 17 17.37 -36.26 -6.32
CA ALA A 17 17.94 -35.48 -5.24
C ALA A 17 17.29 -34.10 -5.04
N SER A 18 16.76 -33.91 -3.83
CA SER A 18 16.55 -32.60 -3.22
C SER A 18 17.90 -31.88 -3.14
N LEU A 19 18.07 -30.85 -3.97
CA LEU A 19 19.20 -29.93 -3.86
C LEU A 19 19.13 -29.18 -2.52
N PRO A 20 20.26 -29.04 -1.79
CA PRO A 20 20.31 -28.28 -0.56
C PRO A 20 20.14 -26.79 -0.88
N PHE A 21 19.08 -26.19 -0.34
CA PHE A 21 18.97 -24.73 -0.24
C PHE A 21 20.22 -24.21 0.50
N PRO A 22 20.94 -23.20 -0.02
CA PRO A 22 21.99 -22.56 0.75
C PRO A 22 21.35 -21.90 1.97
N ALA A 23 21.70 -22.44 3.15
CA ALA A 23 21.39 -21.83 4.43
C ALA A 23 22.09 -20.47 4.48
N LEU A 24 21.32 -19.40 4.21
CA LEU A 24 21.76 -18.06 4.54
C LEU A 24 21.92 -18.00 6.05
N ALA A 25 23.16 -17.83 6.49
CA ALA A 25 23.53 -17.70 7.88
C ALA A 25 22.66 -16.62 8.56
N PRO A 26 22.26 -16.81 9.82
CA PRO A 26 21.61 -15.76 10.57
C PRO A 26 22.60 -14.62 10.73
N ILE A 27 22.29 -13.46 10.16
CA ILE A 27 23.03 -12.23 10.41
C ILE A 27 22.79 -11.88 11.87
N THR A 28 23.75 -12.24 12.71
CA THR A 28 23.80 -11.88 14.12
C THR A 28 23.77 -10.37 14.27
N ALA A 29 22.84 -9.89 15.10
CA ALA A 29 22.52 -8.49 15.36
C ALA A 29 23.60 -7.72 16.16
N ALA A 30 24.88 -8.04 15.97
CA ALA A 30 25.98 -7.58 16.82
C ALA A 30 27.01 -6.68 16.14
N GLU A 31 26.78 -6.22 14.91
CA GLU A 31 27.80 -5.46 14.17
C GLU A 31 27.25 -4.19 13.52
N LEU A 32 26.72 -3.30 14.36
CA LEU A 32 26.71 -1.86 14.12
C LEU A 32 27.00 -1.15 15.44
N GLN A 33 28.23 -1.32 15.91
CA GLN A 33 28.79 -0.59 17.04
C GLN A 33 29.25 0.78 16.52
N TYR A 34 28.43 1.81 16.72
CA TYR A 34 28.84 3.20 16.50
C TYR A 34 29.69 3.67 17.68
N PRO A 35 30.75 4.48 17.46
CA PRO A 35 31.53 5.03 18.55
C PRO A 35 30.71 6.07 19.31
N ASP A 36 30.66 5.90 20.63
CA ASP A 36 30.23 6.92 21.58
C ASP A 36 31.04 8.20 21.40
N SER A 37 30.36 9.35 21.38
CA SER A 37 30.96 10.64 21.68
C SER A 37 29.99 11.46 22.53
N PRO A 38 30.44 12.00 23.67
CA PRO A 38 29.58 12.75 24.56
C PRO A 38 29.61 14.25 24.22
N SER A 39 28.56 14.92 24.71
CA SER A 39 28.56 16.31 25.16
C SER A 39 28.10 17.41 24.19
N SER A 40 27.11 18.15 24.69
CA SER A 40 26.96 19.60 24.63
C SER A 40 25.92 20.24 23.68
N GLN A 41 24.84 20.67 24.36
CA GLN A 41 24.00 21.85 24.17
C GLN A 41 22.69 21.72 23.36
N PRO A 42 21.56 22.20 23.92
CA PRO A 42 20.35 22.44 23.16
C PRO A 42 20.57 23.71 22.33
N ARG A 43 21.13 23.56 21.13
CA ARG A 43 21.04 24.61 20.13
C ARG A 43 19.57 24.77 19.78
N GLN A 44 19.07 25.99 19.98
CA GLN A 44 17.79 26.46 19.47
C GLN A 44 17.66 25.97 18.03
N ALA A 45 16.73 25.05 17.82
CA ALA A 45 16.41 24.53 16.51
C ALA A 45 15.92 25.71 15.67
N SER A 46 16.82 26.25 14.83
CA SER A 46 16.37 26.81 13.58
C SER A 46 15.46 25.74 12.96
N ALA A 47 14.25 26.12 12.58
CA ALA A 47 13.31 25.25 11.90
C ALA A 47 13.93 24.86 10.54
N SER A 48 14.95 24.01 10.56
CA SER A 48 15.37 23.26 9.40
C SER A 48 14.11 22.51 9.01
N ARG A 49 13.65 22.78 7.79
CA ARG A 49 12.47 22.13 7.24
C ARG A 49 12.87 20.66 7.14
N ILE A 50 12.60 19.88 8.18
CA ILE A 50 12.85 18.44 8.19
C ILE A 50 11.88 17.89 7.16
N ILE A 51 12.37 17.72 5.93
CA ILE A 51 11.63 17.04 4.87
C ILE A 51 11.61 15.58 5.30
N ALA A 52 10.57 15.22 6.06
CA ALA A 52 10.32 13.84 6.43
C ALA A 52 10.24 13.00 5.15
N HIS A 53 10.87 11.83 5.16
CA HIS A 53 10.89 10.94 4.00
C HIS A 53 9.45 10.65 3.52
N PRO A 54 9.15 10.73 2.21
CA PRO A 54 7.77 10.71 1.70
C PRO A 54 6.97 9.45 2.11
N TYR A 55 7.65 8.32 2.31
CA TYR A 55 7.00 7.07 2.72
C TYR A 55 7.01 6.78 4.22
N ALA A 56 7.53 7.67 5.07
CA ALA A 56 7.67 7.41 6.51
C ALA A 56 6.34 7.01 7.19
N ARG A 57 5.22 7.59 6.71
CA ARG A 57 3.86 7.29 7.19
C ARG A 57 3.40 5.86 6.87
N LEU A 58 3.89 5.27 5.79
CA LEU A 58 3.52 3.92 5.37
C LEU A 58 4.12 2.88 6.32
N TYR A 59 5.34 3.12 6.77
CA TYR A 59 6.04 2.25 7.71
C TYR A 59 5.53 2.41 9.14
N ALA A 60 5.10 3.62 9.54
CA ALA A 60 4.51 3.87 10.85
C ALA A 60 3.16 3.14 11.06
N LYS A 61 2.45 2.80 9.98
CA LYS A 61 1.14 2.11 10.02
C LYS A 61 1.24 0.59 9.89
N LYS A 62 2.45 0.01 10.02
CA LYS A 62 2.67 -1.42 9.72
C LYS A 62 2.08 -2.40 10.75
N GLU A 63 1.52 -1.94 11.88
CA GLU A 63 0.86 -2.80 12.85
C GLU A 63 -0.61 -2.42 13.07
N GLU A 64 -1.51 -3.09 12.35
CA GLU A 64 -2.86 -3.33 12.86
C GLU A 64 -3.00 -4.86 12.97
N GLY A 65 -3.20 -5.31 14.21
CA GLY A 65 -3.04 -6.70 14.61
C GLY A 65 -3.94 -7.71 13.88
N LYS A 66 -3.69 -8.99 14.19
CA LYS A 66 -4.28 -10.24 13.66
C LYS A 66 -5.81 -10.32 13.73
N ARG A 67 -6.56 -9.37 13.16
CA ARG A 67 -8.00 -9.43 13.01
C ARG A 67 -8.34 -9.90 11.60
N ARG A 68 -9.23 -10.88 11.49
CA ARG A 68 -9.80 -11.28 10.19
C ARG A 68 -10.45 -10.06 9.56
N LYS A 69 -9.93 -9.63 8.41
CA LYS A 69 -10.49 -8.55 7.62
C LYS A 69 -11.84 -9.03 7.10
N ILE A 70 -12.91 -8.36 7.50
CA ILE A 70 -14.23 -8.59 6.91
C ILE A 70 -14.07 -8.39 5.40
N TRP A 71 -14.62 -9.32 4.61
CA TRP A 71 -14.59 -9.20 3.16
C TRP A 71 -15.26 -7.89 2.79
N ASN A 72 -14.48 -6.94 2.29
CA ASN A 72 -15.03 -5.68 1.87
C ASN A 72 -15.70 -5.93 0.52
N HIS A 73 -17.03 -6.00 0.52
CA HIS A 73 -17.86 -6.06 -0.68
C HIS A 73 -17.83 -4.71 -1.43
N ALA A 74 -16.64 -4.17 -1.67
CA ALA A 74 -16.42 -2.84 -2.22
C ALA A 74 -17.01 -2.72 -3.62
N LEU A 75 -16.83 -3.76 -4.45
CA LEU A 75 -17.38 -3.79 -5.80
C LEU A 75 -18.90 -3.92 -5.81
N GLU A 76 -19.49 -4.73 -4.91
CA GLU A 76 -20.95 -4.80 -4.79
C GLU A 76 -21.54 -3.43 -4.44
N LYS A 77 -20.88 -2.66 -3.55
CA LYS A 77 -21.32 -1.29 -3.21
C LYS A 77 -21.20 -0.29 -4.37
N SER A 78 -20.36 -0.57 -5.37
CA SER A 78 -20.27 0.26 -6.58
C SER A 78 -21.25 -0.14 -7.67
N ILE A 79 -21.71 -1.40 -7.66
CA ILE A 79 -22.63 -1.95 -8.66
C ILE A 79 -24.09 -1.79 -8.22
N PHE A 80 -24.37 -2.00 -6.94
CA PHE A 80 -25.71 -1.95 -6.38
C PHE A 80 -25.90 -0.72 -5.49
N SER A 81 -27.05 -0.08 -5.65
CA SER A 81 -27.57 0.88 -4.69
C SER A 81 -27.97 0.18 -3.37
N ALA A 82 -28.08 0.95 -2.29
CA ALA A 82 -28.56 0.45 -1.01
C ALA A 82 -29.97 -0.17 -1.12
N TYR A 83 -30.82 0.38 -1.99
CA TYR A 83 -32.16 -0.13 -2.26
C TYR A 83 -32.11 -1.53 -2.90
N GLU A 84 -31.32 -1.71 -3.94
CA GLU A 84 -31.15 -3.00 -4.63
C GLU A 84 -30.56 -4.08 -3.72
N LEU A 85 -29.61 -3.71 -2.84
CA LEU A 85 -29.06 -4.65 -1.85
C LEU A 85 -30.12 -5.16 -0.88
N SER A 86 -31.09 -4.30 -0.52
CA SER A 86 -32.17 -4.64 0.41
C SER A 86 -33.33 -5.41 -0.24
N THR A 87 -33.56 -5.21 -1.53
CA THR A 87 -34.74 -5.72 -2.25
C THR A 87 -34.45 -6.92 -3.13
N LEU A 88 -33.30 -6.95 -3.81
CA LEU A 88 -32.93 -8.07 -4.69
C LEU A 88 -32.40 -9.22 -3.84
N GLY A 89 -32.89 -10.44 -4.10
CA GLY A 89 -32.38 -11.64 -3.44
C GLY A 89 -30.93 -11.96 -3.84
N ALA A 90 -30.21 -12.67 -2.96
CA ALA A 90 -28.81 -13.04 -3.19
C ALA A 90 -28.54 -13.77 -4.54
N PRO A 91 -29.39 -14.68 -5.04
CA PRO A 91 -29.18 -15.33 -6.33
C PRO A 91 -29.14 -14.33 -7.49
N HIS A 92 -30.10 -13.39 -7.53
CA HIS A 92 -30.19 -12.41 -8.61
C HIS A 92 -29.03 -11.41 -8.57
N ARG A 93 -28.66 -10.94 -7.37
CA ARG A 93 -27.48 -10.10 -7.19
C ARG A 93 -26.20 -10.80 -7.66
N ARG A 94 -26.05 -12.11 -7.41
CA ARG A 94 -24.88 -12.87 -7.86
C ARG A 94 -24.76 -12.88 -9.39
N THR A 95 -25.88 -13.09 -10.09
CA THR A 95 -25.90 -13.09 -11.56
C THR A 95 -25.48 -11.73 -12.12
N ILE A 96 -26.06 -10.64 -11.61
CA ILE A 96 -25.69 -9.28 -12.04
C ILE A 96 -24.22 -9.00 -11.74
N TYR A 97 -23.75 -9.36 -10.54
CA TYR A 97 -22.35 -9.17 -10.15
C TYR A 97 -21.40 -9.91 -11.09
N MET A 98 -21.67 -11.19 -11.41
CA MET A 98 -20.83 -11.95 -12.34
C MET A 98 -20.82 -11.34 -13.74
N ALA A 99 -21.99 -11.02 -14.30
CA ALA A 99 -22.09 -10.37 -15.61
C ALA A 99 -21.33 -9.03 -15.65
N SER A 100 -21.37 -8.25 -14.56
CA SER A 100 -20.64 -6.99 -14.46
C SER A 100 -19.11 -7.18 -14.41
N LEU A 101 -18.64 -8.25 -13.77
CA LEU A 101 -17.21 -8.60 -13.75
C LEU A 101 -16.73 -9.07 -15.12
N GLU A 102 -17.52 -9.91 -15.80
CA GLU A 102 -17.23 -10.37 -17.17
C GLU A 102 -17.12 -9.19 -18.13
N ALA A 103 -18.12 -8.28 -18.13
CA ALA A 103 -18.08 -7.07 -18.94
C ALA A 103 -16.90 -6.14 -18.59
N HIS A 104 -16.41 -6.17 -17.34
CA HIS A 104 -15.20 -5.43 -16.99
C HIS A 104 -13.94 -6.09 -17.54
N ILE A 105 -13.84 -7.43 -17.47
CA ILE A 105 -12.73 -8.20 -18.06
C ILE A 105 -12.67 -7.97 -19.58
N ASP A 106 -13.81 -7.99 -20.26
CA ASP A 106 -13.86 -7.74 -21.70
C ASP A 106 -13.33 -6.35 -22.07
N ARG A 107 -13.66 -5.32 -21.27
CA ARG A 107 -13.10 -3.98 -21.46
C ARG A 107 -11.59 -3.94 -21.23
N LEU A 108 -11.08 -4.67 -20.24
CA LEU A 108 -9.63 -4.78 -20.01
C LEU A 108 -8.95 -5.49 -21.20
N HIS A 109 -9.54 -6.56 -21.74
CA HIS A 109 -9.01 -7.22 -22.94
C HIS A 109 -9.01 -6.28 -24.15
N ALA A 110 -10.06 -5.49 -24.34
CA ALA A 110 -10.10 -4.48 -25.41
C ALA A 110 -8.98 -3.43 -25.25
N GLN A 111 -8.70 -2.99 -24.01
CA GLN A 111 -7.59 -2.08 -23.72
C GLN A 111 -6.23 -2.74 -24.00
N LEU A 112 -6.01 -3.97 -23.54
CA LEU A 112 -4.76 -4.70 -23.79
C LEU A 112 -4.54 -4.95 -25.27
N LEU A 113 -5.60 -5.26 -26.02
CA LEU A 113 -5.56 -5.40 -27.47
C LEU A 113 -5.15 -4.07 -28.13
N SER A 114 -5.71 -2.94 -27.69
CA SER A 114 -5.35 -1.62 -28.24
C SER A 114 -3.88 -1.24 -27.99
N LEU A 115 -3.29 -1.75 -26.92
CA LEU A 115 -1.87 -1.54 -26.57
C LEU A 115 -0.93 -2.58 -27.20
N GLY A 116 -1.46 -3.59 -27.89
CA GLY A 116 -0.68 -4.67 -28.50
C GLY A 116 -0.16 -5.73 -27.52
N PHE A 117 -0.70 -5.79 -26.29
CA PHE A 117 -0.33 -6.81 -25.29
C PHE A 117 -1.20 -8.08 -25.36
N TRP A 118 -2.24 -8.07 -26.18
CA TRP A 118 -3.15 -9.19 -26.39
C TRP A 118 -3.42 -9.38 -27.89
N PRO A 119 -3.50 -10.61 -28.42
CA PRO A 119 -3.34 -11.91 -27.76
C PRO A 119 -1.88 -12.26 -27.42
N VAL A 120 -1.69 -13.02 -26.34
CA VAL A 120 -0.38 -13.54 -25.92
C VAL A 120 -0.02 -14.76 -26.76
N GLY A 121 1.20 -14.83 -27.29
CA GLY A 121 1.67 -15.95 -28.11
C GLY A 121 1.75 -17.26 -27.30
N PHE A 122 1.47 -18.40 -27.93
CA PHE A 122 1.49 -19.70 -27.24
C PHE A 122 2.87 -20.04 -26.65
N ASP A 123 3.94 -19.63 -27.30
CA ASP A 123 5.31 -19.85 -26.83
C ASP A 123 5.57 -19.18 -25.46
N GLU A 124 4.93 -18.04 -25.21
CA GLU A 124 5.02 -17.32 -23.93
C GLU A 124 4.15 -17.96 -22.84
N LEU A 125 3.17 -18.78 -23.22
CA LEU A 125 2.28 -19.50 -22.30
C LEU A 125 2.85 -20.86 -21.87
N GLU A 126 3.76 -21.46 -22.64
CA GLU A 126 4.36 -22.77 -22.33
C GLU A 126 4.98 -22.84 -20.90
N PRO A 127 5.70 -21.83 -20.38
CA PRO A 127 6.21 -21.85 -19.01
C PRO A 127 5.13 -21.95 -17.92
N PHE A 128 3.89 -21.55 -18.23
CA PHE A 128 2.77 -21.55 -17.29
C PHE A 128 1.86 -22.77 -17.45
N LYS A 129 2.18 -23.66 -18.39
CA LYS A 129 1.42 -24.89 -18.61
C LYS A 129 1.50 -25.81 -17.40
N GLY A 130 0.36 -26.27 -16.90
CA GLY A 130 0.28 -27.09 -15.70
C GLY A 130 0.44 -26.32 -14.39
N LEU A 131 0.42 -24.98 -14.41
CA LEU A 131 0.46 -24.17 -13.20
C LEU A 131 -0.73 -24.48 -12.29
N ASN A 132 -0.44 -24.89 -11.05
CA ASN A 132 -1.46 -25.20 -10.05
C ASN A 132 -2.30 -23.94 -9.72
N SER A 133 -3.62 -24.09 -9.64
CA SER A 133 -4.53 -23.00 -9.27
C SER A 133 -4.20 -22.35 -7.93
N LYS A 134 -3.63 -23.08 -6.96
CA LYS A 134 -3.14 -22.50 -5.69
C LYS A 134 -1.98 -21.53 -5.92
N THR A 135 -1.02 -21.92 -6.74
CA THR A 135 0.15 -21.10 -7.10
C THR A 135 -0.29 -19.89 -7.91
N ALA A 136 -1.15 -20.08 -8.91
CA ALA A 136 -1.70 -18.99 -9.70
C ALA A 136 -2.44 -17.95 -8.83
N LYS A 137 -3.29 -18.41 -7.90
CA LYS A 137 -3.95 -17.52 -6.92
C LYS A 137 -2.96 -16.77 -6.05
N SER A 138 -1.90 -17.43 -5.58
CA SER A 138 -0.84 -16.79 -4.78
C SER A 138 -0.13 -15.69 -5.58
N MET A 139 0.25 -15.95 -6.83
CA MET A 139 0.89 -14.97 -7.72
C MET A 139 -0.02 -13.76 -7.96
N VAL A 140 -1.30 -13.98 -8.28
CA VAL A 140 -2.28 -12.89 -8.46
C VAL A 140 -2.46 -12.09 -7.17
N SER A 141 -2.47 -12.74 -6.01
CA SER A 141 -2.57 -12.05 -4.73
C SER A 141 -1.34 -11.19 -4.42
N GLY A 142 -0.15 -11.65 -4.79
CA GLY A 142 1.10 -10.88 -4.71
C GLY A 142 1.04 -9.63 -5.60
N LEU A 143 0.65 -9.80 -6.87
CA LEU A 143 0.48 -8.68 -7.80
C LEU A 143 -0.56 -7.66 -7.31
N GLN A 144 -1.67 -8.13 -6.74
CA GLN A 144 -2.69 -7.26 -6.17
C GLN A 144 -2.16 -6.48 -4.96
N TYR A 145 -1.40 -7.14 -4.09
CA TYR A 145 -0.72 -6.50 -2.97
C TYR A 145 0.26 -5.43 -3.47
N ASP A 146 1.14 -5.78 -4.41
CA ASP A 146 2.14 -4.86 -4.98
C ASP A 146 1.48 -3.64 -5.63
N SER A 147 0.41 -3.84 -6.39
CA SER A 147 -0.39 -2.75 -6.97
C SER A 147 -0.96 -1.82 -5.88
N SER A 148 -1.47 -2.39 -4.78
CA SER A 148 -2.02 -1.60 -3.68
C SER A 148 -0.95 -0.76 -2.97
N ILE A 149 0.24 -1.33 -2.78
CA ILE A 149 1.40 -0.63 -2.21
C ILE A 149 1.89 0.48 -3.16
N ALA A 150 1.96 0.20 -4.46
CA ALA A 150 2.35 1.18 -5.46
C ALA A 150 1.39 2.39 -5.49
N LYS A 151 0.07 2.14 -5.44
CA LYS A 151 -0.95 3.20 -5.35
C LYS A 151 -0.79 4.05 -4.09
N LEU A 152 -0.54 3.40 -2.95
CA LEU A 152 -0.33 4.09 -1.67
C LEU A 152 0.94 4.97 -1.71
N LYS A 153 2.02 4.47 -2.31
CA LYS A 153 3.24 5.25 -2.53
C LYS A 153 2.99 6.45 -3.45
N LEU A 154 2.25 6.27 -4.54
CA LEU A 154 1.87 7.37 -5.44
C LEU A 154 1.14 8.49 -4.71
N LEU A 155 0.14 8.15 -3.88
CA LEU A 155 -0.61 9.15 -3.09
C LEU A 155 0.27 9.92 -2.10
N GLU A 156 1.25 9.26 -1.47
CA GLU A 156 2.19 9.94 -0.57
C GLU A 156 3.17 10.83 -1.35
N LEU A 157 3.61 10.40 -2.54
CA LEU A 157 4.41 11.24 -3.44
C LEU A 157 3.63 12.48 -3.89
N GLU A 158 2.38 12.33 -4.33
CA GLU A 158 1.51 13.43 -4.72
C GLU A 158 1.37 14.44 -3.56
N ARG A 159 1.11 13.94 -2.34
CA ARG A 159 0.97 14.78 -1.15
C ARG A 159 2.26 15.53 -0.80
N ALA A 160 3.42 14.87 -0.92
CA ALA A 160 4.72 15.49 -0.69
C ALA A 160 5.05 16.54 -1.77
N ASN A 161 4.73 16.25 -3.02
CA ASN A 161 4.90 17.16 -4.15
C ASN A 161 4.03 18.42 -3.96
N ASP A 162 2.76 18.26 -3.60
CA ASP A 162 1.87 19.38 -3.32
C ASP A 162 2.39 20.26 -2.17
N ALA A 163 2.94 19.65 -1.12
CA ALA A 163 3.54 20.38 -0.01
C ALA A 163 4.78 21.19 -0.44
N LEU A 164 5.59 20.61 -1.34
CA LEU A 164 6.75 21.28 -1.92
C LEU A 164 6.33 22.46 -2.80
N VAL A 165 5.36 22.25 -3.71
CA VAL A 165 4.81 23.31 -4.58
C VAL A 165 4.29 24.49 -3.76
N ARG A 166 3.52 24.22 -2.70
CA ARG A 166 3.04 25.29 -1.78
C ARG A 166 4.17 26.05 -1.10
N THR A 167 5.26 25.36 -0.76
CA THR A 167 6.41 25.99 -0.11
C THR A 167 7.17 26.88 -1.09
N LEU A 168 7.39 26.41 -2.32
CA LEU A 168 8.06 27.16 -3.37
C LEU A 168 7.26 28.42 -3.75
N ASN A 169 5.96 28.28 -3.99
CA ASN A 169 5.08 29.40 -4.32
C ASN A 169 5.00 30.46 -3.20
N ARG A 170 5.28 30.10 -1.94
CA ARG A 170 5.32 31.05 -0.81
C ARG A 170 6.63 31.85 -0.76
N SER A 171 7.73 31.29 -1.25
CA SER A 171 9.04 31.97 -1.30
C SER A 171 9.16 32.99 -2.44
N ASP A 172 8.24 33.00 -3.40
CA ASP A 172 8.26 33.90 -4.56
C ASP A 172 7.50 35.23 -4.33
N LEU A 173 6.97 35.46 -3.12
CA LEU A 173 6.41 36.76 -2.74
C LEU A 173 7.53 37.65 -2.18
N PRO A 174 7.79 38.84 -2.76
CA PRO A 174 8.64 39.82 -2.13
C PRO A 174 8.00 40.23 -0.79
N GLU A 175 8.73 40.00 0.29
CA GLU A 175 8.41 40.55 1.61
C GLU A 175 8.13 42.06 1.46
N PRO A 176 6.96 42.58 1.87
CA PRO A 176 6.79 44.02 1.95
C PRO A 176 7.78 44.52 3.00
N HIS A 177 8.76 45.27 2.53
CA HIS A 177 9.74 45.98 3.34
C HIS A 177 9.03 46.72 4.49
N SER A 178 9.29 46.23 5.70
CA SER A 178 9.44 47.01 6.94
C SER A 178 8.78 48.40 6.96
N GLU A 179 7.52 48.47 7.40
CA GLU A 179 7.01 49.68 8.05
C GLU A 179 7.14 49.53 9.58
N GLU A 180 7.64 50.60 10.17
CA GLU A 180 8.06 50.74 11.56
C GLU A 180 6.99 50.27 12.55
N LYS A 181 7.38 49.38 13.47
CA LYS A 181 6.70 49.27 14.76
C LYS A 181 6.96 50.55 15.55
N VAL A 182 6.12 51.55 15.35
CA VAL A 182 5.92 52.64 16.29
C VAL A 182 5.54 52.01 17.62
N CYS A 183 6.43 52.16 18.60
CA CYS A 183 6.23 51.72 19.97
C CYS A 183 5.14 52.61 20.59
N CYS A 184 3.89 52.14 20.60
CA CYS A 184 2.82 52.77 21.37
C CYS A 184 3.15 52.64 22.85
N ARG A 185 3.73 53.71 23.42
CA ARG A 185 3.79 53.94 24.87
C ARG A 185 2.37 53.80 25.44
N LYS A 186 2.17 52.85 26.34
CA LYS A 186 1.00 52.85 27.22
C LYS A 186 1.11 54.05 28.18
N PRO A 187 0.08 54.88 28.33
CA PRO A 187 0.00 55.77 29.48
C PRO A 187 -0.41 54.95 30.71
N ASP A 188 0.33 55.15 31.80
CA ASP A 188 -0.01 54.68 33.14
C ASP A 188 -1.36 55.26 33.55
N VAL A 189 -2.32 54.39 33.89
CA VAL A 189 -3.54 54.80 34.60
C VAL A 189 -3.51 54.18 36.00
N VAL A 190 -3.26 55.09 36.92
CA VAL A 190 -3.31 54.99 38.38
C VAL A 190 -4.69 54.51 38.84
N GLY A 191 -4.73 53.52 39.73
CA GLY A 191 -5.97 53.06 40.37
C GLY A 191 -6.40 53.93 41.55
N PRO A 192 -7.64 53.72 42.05
CA PRO A 192 -7.94 53.90 43.47
C PRO A 192 -8.51 52.59 44.05
N VAL A 193 -7.87 52.00 45.07
CA VAL A 193 -8.04 52.24 46.51
C VAL A 193 -9.48 52.01 46.98
N SER A 194 -9.64 50.91 47.74
CA SER A 194 -10.81 50.48 48.48
C SER A 194 -11.35 51.53 49.46
N ALA A 195 -12.67 51.52 49.69
CA ALA A 195 -13.26 51.96 50.94
C ALA A 195 -14.50 51.11 51.26
N SER A 196 -14.41 50.38 52.37
CA SER A 196 -15.48 49.72 53.09
C SER A 196 -16.48 50.74 53.66
N VAL A 197 -17.77 50.39 53.72
CA VAL A 197 -18.62 50.37 54.93
C VAL A 197 -19.68 49.31 54.73
#